data_AF-A0A940KS77-F1
#
_entry.id   AF-A0A940KS77-F1
#
_cell.length_a   1.000
_cell.length_b   1.000
_cell.length_c   1.000
_cell.angle_alpha   90.00
_cell.angle_beta   90.00
_cell.angle_gamma   90.00
#
_symmetry.space_group_name_H-M   'P 1'
#
loop_
_entity.id
_entity.type
_entity.pdbx_description
1 polymer ?
#
loop_
_entity_poly.entity_id
_entity_poly.type
_entity_poly.pdbx_seq_one_letter_code
_entity_poly.pdbx_strand_id
1 'polypeptide(L)'
;DVLPQVPDAFWDKMLEMAKPEALADLVIPVYVKHYSDEDVMELIRFYKTPVGKKVIEKMPLVLQECLAIGGKWGEKIAQDIIEKLKAEGYTKDEGGE
;
A
#
# COMPACT_ATOMS: atom_id res chain seq x y z
N ASP A 1 18.04 -3.50 8.22
CA ASP A 1 19.12 -2.52 8.38
C ASP A 1 18.62 -1.12 8.69
N VAL A 2 18.22 -0.88 9.94
CA VAL A 2 17.97 0.48 10.42
C VAL A 2 19.19 0.88 11.25
N LEU A 3 20.15 1.53 10.59
CA LEU A 3 21.27 2.33 11.13
C LEU A 3 21.93 1.82 12.44
N PRO A 4 22.86 0.85 12.36
CA PRO A 4 23.44 0.14 13.52
C PRO A 4 24.41 0.92 14.42
N GLN A 5 24.49 2.25 14.31
CA GLN A 5 25.47 3.10 15.01
C GLN A 5 24.88 4.32 15.73
N VAL A 6 23.56 4.38 15.83
CA VAL A 6 22.85 5.41 16.60
C VAL A 6 22.54 4.85 17.98
N PRO A 7 22.97 5.50 19.09
CA PRO A 7 22.67 5.03 20.44
C PRO A 7 21.17 4.99 20.72
N ASP A 8 20.70 4.01 21.48
CA ASP A 8 19.28 3.83 21.83
C ASP A 8 18.66 5.11 22.45
N ALA A 9 19.42 5.82 23.28
CA ALA A 9 19.01 7.08 23.89
C ALA A 9 18.66 8.19 22.87
N PHE A 10 19.23 8.16 21.66
CA PHE A 10 18.84 9.07 20.59
C PHE A 10 17.47 8.70 20.04
N TRP A 11 17.20 7.41 19.84
CA TRP A 11 15.90 6.92 19.36
C TRP A 11 14.80 7.17 20.38
N ASP A 12 15.06 6.95 21.68
CA ASP A 12 14.11 7.26 22.76
C ASP A 12 13.71 8.74 22.74
N LYS A 13 14.70 9.64 22.60
CA LYS A 13 14.46 11.08 22.50
C LYS A 13 13.69 11.48 21.22
N MET A 14 13.93 10.79 20.11
CA MET A 14 13.22 11.03 18.85
C MET A 14 11.78 10.49 18.89
N LEU A 15 11.55 9.38 19.59
CA LEU A 15 10.22 8.82 19.81
C LEU A 15 9.42 9.68 20.79
N GLU A 16 10.06 10.29 21.80
CA GLU A 16 9.42 11.31 22.65
C GLU A 16 9.01 12.57 21.85
N MET A 17 9.72 12.91 20.78
CA MET A 17 9.33 13.98 19.86
C MET A 17 8.15 13.58 18.97
N ALA A 18 8.05 12.29 18.61
CA ALA A 18 6.93 11.73 17.87
C ALA A 18 5.72 11.56 18.81
N LYS A 19 5.11 12.67 19.23
CA LYS A 19 3.87 12.66 20.02
C LYS A 19 2.78 11.92 19.24
N PRO A 20 2.28 10.75 19.69
CA PRO A 20 1.24 10.01 18.98
C PRO A 20 -0.02 10.85 18.74
N GLU A 21 -0.30 11.79 19.64
CA GLU A 21 -1.39 12.75 19.53
C GLU A 21 -1.20 13.69 18.32
N ALA A 22 0.04 14.09 18.02
CA ALA A 22 0.34 14.91 16.85
C ALA A 22 0.07 14.16 15.54
N LEU A 23 0.21 12.82 15.52
CA LEU A 23 -0.19 12.02 14.36
C LEU A 23 -1.71 11.97 14.21
N ALA A 24 -2.45 11.81 15.32
CA ALA A 24 -3.91 11.81 15.29
C ALA A 24 -4.44 13.14 14.72
N ASP A 25 -3.92 14.29 15.20
CA ASP A 25 -4.30 15.62 14.71
C ASP A 25 -4.07 15.80 13.21
N LEU A 26 -3.03 15.18 12.66
CA LEU A 26 -2.74 15.21 11.21
C LEU A 26 -3.67 14.31 10.39
N VAL A 27 -4.15 13.21 10.96
CA VAL A 27 -4.94 12.20 10.26
C VAL A 27 -6.45 12.48 10.35
N ILE A 28 -6.93 13.12 11.42
CA ILE A 28 -8.35 13.47 11.61
C ILE A 28 -8.94 14.21 10.39
N PRO A 29 -8.31 15.26 9.82
CA PRO A 29 -8.85 15.97 8.66
C PRO A 29 -9.03 15.09 7.42
N VAL A 30 -8.21 14.04 7.26
CA VAL A 30 -8.35 13.08 6.16
C VAL A 30 -9.63 12.26 6.31
N TYR A 31 -9.92 11.78 7.52
CA TYR A 31 -11.15 11.04 7.79
C TYR A 31 -12.39 11.94 7.64
N VAL A 32 -12.35 13.16 8.19
CA VAL A 32 -13.46 14.14 8.06
C VAL A 32 -13.76 14.49 6.61
N LYS A 33 -12.74 14.48 5.73
CA LYS A 33 -12.93 14.75 4.30
C LYS A 33 -13.66 13.60 3.57
N HIS A 34 -13.54 12.37 4.04
CA HIS A 34 -13.98 11.18 3.31
C HIS A 34 -15.12 10.41 3.97
N TYR A 35 -15.42 10.67 5.24
CA TYR A 35 -16.43 9.97 6.02
C TYR A 35 -17.30 10.95 6.80
N SER A 36 -18.59 10.65 6.91
CA SER A 36 -19.49 11.33 7.84
C SER A 36 -19.29 10.84 9.28
N ASP A 37 -19.81 11.58 10.26
CA ASP A 37 -19.80 11.15 11.66
C ASP A 37 -20.48 9.79 11.85
N GLU A 38 -21.56 9.53 11.11
CA GLU A 38 -22.27 8.25 11.17
C GLU A 38 -21.43 7.10 10.59
N ASP A 39 -20.74 7.33 9.46
CA ASP A 39 -19.80 6.35 8.90
C ASP A 39 -18.68 6.04 9.88
N VAL A 40 -18.09 7.06 10.53
CA VAL A 40 -17.03 6.87 11.53
C VAL A 40 -17.53 6.03 12.71
N MET A 41 -18.75 6.28 13.18
CA MET A 41 -19.35 5.51 14.27
C MET A 41 -19.59 4.04 13.88
N GLU A 42 -20.07 3.78 12.67
CA GLU A 42 -20.24 2.42 12.16
C GLU A 42 -18.90 1.71 11.92
N LEU A 43 -17.88 2.41 11.41
CA LEU A 43 -16.52 1.88 11.29
C LEU A 43 -15.96 1.49 12.66
N ILE A 44 -16.14 2.32 13.69
CA ILE A 44 -15.73 1.98 15.07
C ILE A 44 -16.45 0.72 15.56
N ARG A 45 -17.76 0.58 15.31
CA ARG A 45 -18.52 -0.62 15.68
C ARG A 45 -17.98 -1.84 14.95
N PHE A 46 -17.78 -1.75 13.65
CA PHE A 46 -17.26 -2.84 12.82
C PHE A 46 -15.85 -3.28 13.28
N TYR A 47 -14.91 -2.35 13.43
CA TYR A 47 -13.53 -2.66 13.82
C TYR A 47 -13.40 -3.20 15.24
N LYS A 48 -14.40 -3.04 16.11
CA LYS A 48 -14.45 -3.72 17.42
C LYS A 48 -14.79 -5.20 17.33
N THR A 49 -15.40 -5.66 16.24
CA THR A 49 -15.75 -7.08 16.03
C THR A 49 -14.50 -7.94 15.76
N PRO A 50 -14.56 -9.27 15.99
CA PRO A 50 -13.43 -10.16 15.66
C PRO A 50 -13.03 -10.12 14.18
N VAL A 51 -14.00 -9.98 13.27
CA VAL A 51 -13.71 -9.87 11.83
C VAL A 51 -13.11 -8.52 11.47
N GLY A 52 -13.62 -7.41 12.04
CA GLY A 52 -13.08 -6.08 11.80
C GLY A 52 -11.64 -5.94 12.25
N LYS A 53 -11.27 -6.48 13.42
CA LYS A 53 -9.87 -6.56 13.86
C LYS A 53 -9.00 -7.33 12.87
N LYS A 54 -9.50 -8.49 12.41
CA LYS A 54 -8.79 -9.31 11.41
C LYS A 54 -8.59 -8.55 10.09
N VAL A 55 -9.54 -7.71 9.67
CA VAL A 55 -9.37 -6.86 8.48
C VAL A 55 -8.17 -5.92 8.67
N ILE A 56 -8.08 -5.20 9.79
CA ILE A 56 -6.94 -4.31 10.06
C ILE A 56 -5.61 -5.09 10.02
N GLU A 57 -5.57 -6.26 10.65
CA GLU A 57 -4.37 -7.10 10.70
C GLU A 57 -3.94 -7.64 9.33
N LYS A 58 -4.91 -7.94 8.45
CA LYS A 58 -4.65 -8.65 7.18
C LYS A 58 -4.64 -7.75 5.95
N MET A 59 -5.24 -6.56 6.01
CA MET A 59 -5.36 -5.68 4.86
C MET A 59 -4.02 -5.33 4.19
N PRO A 60 -2.92 -5.04 4.92
CA PRO A 60 -1.63 -4.79 4.28
C PRO A 60 -1.11 -5.99 3.46
N LEU A 61 -1.27 -7.21 3.99
CA LEU A 61 -0.85 -8.45 3.32
C LEU A 61 -1.71 -8.74 2.09
N VAL A 62 -3.03 -8.59 2.22
CA VAL A 62 -3.97 -8.76 1.10
C VAL A 62 -3.62 -7.79 -0.04
N LEU A 63 -3.40 -6.51 0.28
CA LEU A 63 -3.00 -5.51 -0.72
C LEU A 63 -1.67 -5.87 -1.39
N GLN A 64 -0.67 -6.30 -0.61
CA GLN A 64 0.62 -6.73 -1.15
C GLN A 64 0.48 -7.91 -2.13
N GLU A 65 -0.29 -8.93 -1.76
CA GLU A 65 -0.54 -10.09 -2.60
C GLU A 65 -1.31 -9.72 -3.88
N CYS A 66 -2.34 -8.87 -3.77
CA CYS A 66 -3.09 -8.37 -4.91
C CYS A 66 -2.20 -7.61 -5.89
N LEU A 67 -1.31 -6.74 -5.41
CA LEU A 67 -0.37 -6.00 -6.26
C LEU A 67 0.59 -6.94 -6.99
N ALA A 68 1.12 -7.95 -6.31
CA ALA A 68 2.01 -8.94 -6.92
C ALA A 68 1.29 -9.77 -8.02
N ILE A 69 0.05 -10.16 -7.78
CA ILE A 69 -0.78 -10.87 -8.76
C ILE A 69 -1.07 -9.96 -9.97
N GLY A 70 -1.46 -8.71 -9.72
CA GLY A 70 -1.73 -7.72 -10.77
C GLY A 70 -0.52 -7.46 -11.66
N GLY A 71 0.68 -7.34 -11.06
CA GLY A 71 1.93 -7.19 -11.81
C GLY A 71 2.18 -8.37 -12.76
N LYS A 72 2.11 -9.61 -12.25
CA LYS A 72 2.30 -10.82 -13.07
C LYS A 72 1.27 -10.93 -14.21
N TRP A 73 0.02 -10.59 -13.91
CA TRP A 73 -1.04 -10.57 -14.93
C TRP A 73 -0.74 -9.53 -16.01
N GLY A 74 -0.33 -8.32 -15.64
CA GLY A 74 0.04 -7.26 -16.58
C GLY A 74 1.25 -7.62 -17.46
N GLU A 75 2.28 -8.23 -16.87
CA GLU A 75 3.45 -8.74 -17.61
C GLU A 75 3.04 -9.76 -18.67
N LYS A 76 2.16 -10.70 -18.31
CA LYS A 76 1.64 -11.69 -19.26
C LYS A 76 0.89 -11.04 -20.41
N ILE A 77 0.00 -10.10 -20.12
CA ILE A 77 -0.76 -9.37 -21.15
C ILE A 77 0.19 -8.61 -22.08
N ALA A 78 1.22 -7.97 -21.55
CA ALA A 78 2.22 -7.26 -22.36
C ALA A 78 2.99 -8.22 -23.29
N GLN A 79 3.37 -9.41 -22.79
CA GLN A 79 4.01 -10.45 -23.60
C GLN A 79 3.09 -10.92 -24.73
N ASP A 80 1.83 -11.25 -24.43
CA ASP A 80 0.83 -11.68 -25.41
C ASP A 80 0.62 -10.61 -26.51
N ILE A 81 0.60 -9.33 -26.12
CA ILE A 81 0.51 -8.20 -27.07
C ILE A 81 1.76 -8.12 -27.96
N ILE A 82 2.97 -8.22 -27.39
CA ILE A 82 4.23 -8.17 -28.16
C ILE A 82 4.29 -9.34 -29.15
N GLU A 83 3.93 -10.55 -28.73
CA GLU A 83 3.89 -11.72 -29.61
C GLU A 83 2.92 -11.52 -30.77
N LYS A 84 1.74 -10.98 -30.49
CA LYS A 84 0.74 -10.68 -31.53
C LYS A 84 1.21 -9.59 -32.51
N LEU A 85 1.82 -8.52 -32.00
CA LEU A 85 2.40 -7.46 -32.84
C LEU A 85 3.49 -8.00 -33.76
N LYS A 86 4.35 -8.91 -33.26
CA LYS A 86 5.37 -9.59 -34.07
C LYS A 86 4.72 -10.47 -35.15
N ALA A 87 3.73 -11.27 -34.79
CA ALA A 87 3.05 -12.18 -35.72
C ALA A 87 2.31 -11.42 -36.85
N GLU A 88 1.77 -10.23 -36.54
CA GLU A 88 1.08 -9.38 -37.51
C GLU A 88 2.04 -8.44 -38.29
N GLY A 89 3.34 -8.50 -38.03
CA GLY A 89 4.36 -7.72 -38.75
C GLY A 89 4.43 -6.24 -38.36
N TYR A 90 3.89 -5.86 -37.21
CA TYR A 90 3.89 -4.49 -36.70
C TYR A 90 5.18 -4.09 -35.97
N THR A 91 6.11 -5.03 -35.75
CA THR A 91 7.43 -4.74 -35.17
C THR A 91 8.49 -4.71 -36.26
N LYS A 92 9.25 -3.61 -36.39
CA LYS A 92 10.48 -3.61 -37.20
C LYS A 92 11.50 -4.54 -36.55
N ASP A 93 12.11 -5.42 -37.33
CA ASP A 93 13.32 -6.13 -36.91
C ASP A 93 14.36 -5.09 -36.47
N GLU A 94 14.72 -5.10 -35.18
CA GLU A 94 15.95 -4.44 -34.72
C GLU A 94 17.14 -5.32 -35.13
N GLY A 95 17.37 -5.38 -36.45
CA GLY A 95 18.51 -6.04 -37.06
C GLY A 95 19.12 -5.10 -38.09
N GLY A 96 20.09 -4.29 -37.67
CA GLY A 96 20.92 -3.52 -38.59
C GLY A 96 21.60 -2.29 -37.99
N GLU A 97 22.62 -2.50 -37.17
CA GLU A 97 23.90 -1.79 -37.29
C GLU A 97 25.04 -2.81 -37.27
#